data_AF-H6SRH9-F1
#
_entry.id   AF-H6SRH9-F1
#
_cell.length_a   1.000
_cell.length_b   1.000
_cell.length_c   1.000
_cell.angle_alpha   90.00
_cell.angle_beta   90.00
_cell.angle_gamma   90.00
#
_symmetry.space_group_name_H-M   'P 1'
#
loop_
_entity.id
_entity.type
_entity.pdbx_description
1 polymer ?
#
loop_
_entity_poly.entity_id
_entity_poly.type
_entity_poly.pdbx_seq_one_letter_code
_entity_poly.pdbx_strand_id
1 'polypeptide(L)'
;MTRGTPMARASIPETPEGPQPARIKGRVLQGFGALRQVLENAGRQDVARHLAAWASVDELLARSPELVPVLLNLAWEQRRDPAFGDLFLAEDGTGLAEAQDQPIAPCGRTFQQIVLSHLYASARLAFEAAEKEWATNEAKRARLQWRKEQKAARRSLMRLLRKPREPDFDPATFRLRAPMRGLYEAMKPYLLRPEQFGMVSAYALLSRAQVEVLGDLLPSFTKSEQIGYLAGLNEGDLYVLRRSARLFAEWKLGVRRPKKTARASPLPDDVPEISAEDEAKLVAEESRVFRELMAKHHHAIEELRVMGANAEKLINLLAPVFGDGIWAILDDKRALANVVNTPEHLMEVLGPFCRYVSPALSEQWLQMNDQEIIKDILKFCRETFREKEFASYLVDPSRLVVWASLPSKFNNNFKYQRDAMKSKLVRNEEDLRTVSAGIFESLRQGKVL
;
A
#
# COMPACT_ATOMS: atom_id res chain seq x y z
N MET A 1 -51.06 -20.47 -63.29
CA MET A 1 -49.92 -19.85 -64.00
C MET A 1 -49.91 -18.37 -63.67
N THR A 2 -49.24 -18.00 -62.58
CA THR A 2 -49.16 -16.63 -62.06
C THR A 2 -47.78 -16.07 -62.34
N ARG A 3 -47.73 -14.92 -63.02
CA ARG A 3 -46.53 -14.14 -63.34
C ARG A 3 -45.95 -13.54 -62.06
N GLY A 4 -44.68 -13.80 -61.77
CA GLY A 4 -43.91 -13.15 -60.72
C GLY A 4 -43.08 -11.99 -61.29
N THR A 5 -43.35 -10.78 -60.81
CA THR A 5 -42.60 -9.55 -61.07
C THR A 5 -41.27 -9.57 -60.29
N PRO A 6 -40.11 -9.18 -60.87
CA PRO A 6 -38.88 -9.07 -60.10
C PRO A 6 -38.89 -7.77 -59.27
N MET A 7 -38.71 -7.89 -57.96
CA MET A 7 -38.50 -6.74 -57.08
C MET A 7 -37.09 -6.17 -57.29
N ALA A 8 -37.02 -4.86 -57.55
CA ALA A 8 -35.80 -4.09 -57.57
C ALA A 8 -35.12 -4.13 -56.17
N ARG A 9 -33.83 -4.47 -56.14
CA ARG A 9 -32.98 -4.31 -54.96
C ARG A 9 -32.83 -2.81 -54.68
N ALA A 10 -33.36 -2.37 -53.55
CA ALA A 10 -33.03 -1.06 -52.99
C ALA A 10 -31.53 -1.03 -52.66
N SER A 11 -30.81 -0.07 -53.24
CA SER A 11 -29.43 0.25 -52.88
C SER A 11 -29.39 0.76 -51.44
N ILE A 12 -28.60 0.10 -50.60
CA ILE A 12 -28.26 0.56 -49.26
C ILE A 12 -27.46 1.85 -49.43
N PRO A 13 -27.83 2.97 -48.78
CA PRO A 13 -27.03 4.19 -48.84
C PRO A 13 -25.65 3.93 -48.23
N GLU A 14 -24.62 4.30 -48.97
CA GLU A 14 -23.22 4.24 -48.51
C GLU A 14 -23.09 5.06 -47.22
N THR A 15 -22.77 4.38 -46.12
CA THR A 15 -22.32 5.01 -44.89
C THR A 15 -21.09 5.86 -45.23
N PRO A 16 -21.03 7.15 -44.83
CA PRO A 16 -19.88 7.99 -45.15
C PRO A 16 -18.61 7.32 -44.62
N GLU A 17 -17.67 7.05 -45.53
CA GLU A 17 -16.36 6.47 -45.19
C GLU A 17 -15.70 7.35 -44.11
N GLY A 18 -15.53 6.79 -42.91
CA GLY A 18 -14.79 7.45 -41.86
C GLY A 18 -13.38 7.84 -42.34
N PRO A 19 -12.81 8.94 -41.83
CA PRO A 19 -11.52 9.42 -42.30
C PRO A 19 -10.43 8.34 -42.16
N GLN A 20 -9.69 8.07 -43.24
CA GLN A 20 -8.63 7.06 -43.28
C GLN A 20 -7.56 7.32 -42.19
N PRO A 21 -7.06 6.28 -41.48
CA PRO A 21 -6.15 6.42 -40.34
C PRO A 21 -4.86 7.24 -40.62
N ALA A 22 -4.33 7.15 -41.84
CA ALA A 22 -3.14 7.90 -42.25
C ALA A 22 -3.39 9.41 -42.34
N ARG A 23 -4.60 9.82 -42.76
CA ARG A 23 -4.99 11.24 -42.83
C ARG A 23 -5.12 11.85 -41.43
N ILE A 24 -5.62 11.08 -40.46
CA ILE A 24 -5.75 11.52 -39.06
C ILE A 24 -4.37 11.74 -38.44
N LYS A 25 -3.43 10.80 -38.60
CA LYS A 25 -2.06 10.95 -38.07
C LYS A 25 -1.33 12.18 -38.63
N GLY A 26 -1.46 12.45 -39.93
CA GLY A 26 -0.88 13.64 -40.56
C GLY A 26 -1.44 14.95 -39.98
N ARG A 27 -2.77 15.02 -39.76
CA ARG A 27 -3.43 16.19 -39.16
C ARG A 27 -3.01 16.43 -37.71
N VAL A 28 -2.89 15.38 -36.91
CA VAL A 28 -2.42 15.49 -35.51
C VAL A 28 -0.99 16.03 -35.46
N LEU A 29 -0.11 15.59 -36.35
CA LEU A 29 1.27 16.08 -36.42
C LEU A 29 1.33 17.56 -36.85
N GLN A 30 0.47 17.96 -37.79
CA GLN A 30 0.35 19.36 -38.22
C GLN A 30 -0.12 20.26 -37.05
N GLY A 31 -1.15 19.84 -36.32
CA GLY A 31 -1.61 20.55 -35.12
C GLY A 31 -0.53 20.65 -34.04
N PHE A 32 0.24 19.58 -33.83
CA PHE A 32 1.40 19.60 -32.91
C PHE A 32 2.47 20.62 -33.34
N GLY A 33 2.76 20.70 -34.63
CA GLY A 33 3.66 21.73 -35.19
C GLY A 33 3.14 23.15 -34.97
N ALA A 34 1.84 23.38 -35.18
CA ALA A 34 1.22 24.68 -34.94
C ALA A 34 1.28 25.09 -33.45
N LEU A 35 1.04 24.15 -32.52
CA LEU A 35 1.15 24.43 -31.07
C LEU A 35 2.55 24.86 -30.66
N ARG A 36 3.58 24.24 -31.25
CA ARG A 36 4.97 24.65 -31.01
C ARG A 36 5.20 26.10 -31.45
N GLN A 37 4.74 26.47 -32.64
CA GLN A 37 4.87 27.85 -33.14
C GLN A 37 4.15 28.85 -32.24
N VAL A 38 2.94 28.53 -31.77
CA VAL A 38 2.18 29.38 -30.84
C VAL A 38 2.95 29.60 -29.54
N LEU A 39 3.56 28.55 -28.97
CA LEU A 39 4.36 28.66 -27.75
C LEU A 39 5.65 29.47 -27.94
N GLU A 40 6.30 29.35 -29.10
CA GLU A 40 7.46 30.19 -29.45
C GLU A 40 7.06 31.67 -29.53
N ASN A 41 5.96 31.96 -30.21
CA ASN A 41 5.45 33.33 -30.37
C ASN A 41 4.98 33.94 -29.05
N ALA A 42 4.49 33.12 -28.12
CA ALA A 42 4.08 33.54 -26.78
C ALA A 42 5.27 33.75 -25.80
N GLY A 43 6.52 33.64 -26.27
CA GLY A 43 7.72 33.83 -25.44
C GLY A 43 8.05 32.65 -24.53
N ARG A 44 7.37 31.51 -24.65
CA ARG A 44 7.63 30.27 -23.90
C ARG A 44 8.64 29.38 -24.61
N GLN A 45 9.80 29.97 -24.93
CA GLN A 45 10.88 29.28 -25.64
C GLN A 45 11.44 28.07 -24.89
N ASP A 46 11.30 28.05 -23.56
CA ASP A 46 11.67 26.93 -22.69
C ASP A 46 10.84 25.67 -23.01
N VAL A 47 9.52 25.81 -23.06
CA VAL A 47 8.58 24.71 -23.38
C VAL A 47 8.67 24.35 -24.85
N ALA A 48 8.74 25.35 -25.74
CA ALA A 48 8.86 25.12 -27.17
C ALA A 48 10.14 24.36 -27.55
N ARG A 49 11.29 24.69 -26.92
CA ARG A 49 12.54 23.93 -27.10
C ARG A 49 12.42 22.48 -26.62
N HIS A 50 11.71 22.25 -25.51
CA HIS A 50 11.42 20.89 -25.04
C HIS A 50 10.58 20.10 -26.04
N LEU A 51 9.50 20.69 -26.55
CA LEU A 51 8.65 20.09 -27.58
C LEU A 51 9.40 19.92 -28.91
N ALA A 52 10.38 20.77 -29.19
CA ALA A 52 11.22 20.69 -30.38
C ALA A 52 12.16 19.50 -30.40
N ALA A 53 12.50 18.96 -29.23
CA ALA A 53 13.27 17.74 -29.10
C ALA A 53 12.47 16.48 -29.49
N TRP A 54 11.16 16.58 -29.66
CA TRP A 54 10.28 15.45 -30.00
C TRP A 54 9.83 15.52 -31.46
N ALA A 55 10.16 14.46 -32.20
CA ALA A 55 9.85 14.31 -33.62
C ALA A 55 8.40 13.82 -33.85
N SER A 56 7.73 13.31 -32.81
CA SER A 56 6.38 12.77 -32.90
C SER A 56 5.54 12.99 -31.64
N VAL A 57 4.22 12.90 -31.80
CA VAL A 57 3.25 12.94 -30.69
C VAL A 57 3.45 11.76 -29.75
N ASP A 58 3.85 10.60 -30.26
CA ASP A 58 4.13 9.41 -29.43
C ASP A 58 5.31 9.66 -28.47
N GLU A 59 6.31 10.46 -28.87
CA GLU A 59 7.43 10.84 -27.99
C GLU A 59 7.00 11.81 -26.89
N LEU A 60 6.13 12.77 -27.21
CA LEU A 60 5.48 13.63 -26.20
C LEU A 60 4.70 12.77 -25.20
N LEU A 61 3.83 11.88 -25.71
CA LEU A 61 3.02 11.00 -24.87
C LEU A 61 3.90 10.10 -24.00
N ALA A 62 4.99 9.57 -24.52
CA ALA A 62 5.86 8.68 -23.74
C ALA A 62 6.71 9.41 -22.69
N ARG A 63 7.12 10.67 -22.94
CA ARG A 63 8.12 11.37 -22.11
C ARG A 63 7.55 12.43 -21.18
N SER A 64 6.42 13.04 -21.54
CA SER A 64 5.79 14.13 -20.77
C SER A 64 4.25 14.06 -20.80
N PRO A 65 3.63 13.01 -20.22
CA PRO A 65 2.17 12.92 -20.06
C PRO A 65 1.52 14.18 -19.49
N GLU A 66 2.20 14.83 -18.55
CA GLU A 66 1.72 16.01 -17.82
C GLU A 66 1.47 17.22 -18.74
N LEU A 67 2.13 17.28 -19.90
CA LEU A 67 1.93 18.34 -20.88
C LEU A 67 0.70 18.12 -21.76
N VAL A 68 0.16 16.89 -21.82
CA VAL A 68 -0.97 16.54 -22.69
C VAL A 68 -2.21 17.39 -22.41
N PRO A 69 -2.69 17.54 -21.16
CA PRO A 69 -3.86 18.37 -20.89
C PRO A 69 -3.61 19.84 -21.22
N VAL A 70 -2.40 20.35 -20.98
CA VAL A 70 -2.02 21.74 -21.25
C VAL A 70 -2.05 22.02 -22.76
N LEU A 71 -1.43 21.14 -23.55
CA LEU A 71 -1.36 21.29 -25.01
C LEU A 71 -2.72 21.12 -25.68
N LEU A 72 -3.55 20.19 -25.20
CA LEU A 72 -4.91 20.02 -25.72
C LEU A 72 -5.81 21.21 -25.36
N ASN A 73 -5.67 21.81 -24.17
CA ASN A 73 -6.41 23.01 -23.81
C ASN A 73 -5.97 24.21 -24.67
N LEU A 74 -4.67 24.36 -24.93
CA LEU A 74 -4.18 25.39 -25.84
C LEU A 74 -4.76 25.20 -27.26
N ALA A 75 -4.78 23.96 -27.76
CA ALA A 75 -5.41 23.65 -29.04
C ALA A 75 -6.91 23.97 -29.05
N TRP A 76 -7.62 23.69 -27.96
CA TRP A 76 -9.05 23.99 -27.80
C TRP A 76 -9.34 25.49 -27.81
N GLU A 77 -8.52 26.30 -27.13
CA GLU A 77 -8.63 27.75 -27.15
C GLU A 77 -8.39 28.32 -28.56
N GLN A 78 -7.48 27.69 -29.31
CA GLN A 78 -7.15 28.05 -30.69
C GLN A 78 -8.03 27.36 -31.74
N ARG A 79 -9.11 26.67 -31.36
CA ARG A 79 -9.94 25.88 -32.30
C ARG A 79 -10.54 26.67 -33.47
N ARG A 80 -10.59 28.01 -33.39
CA ARG A 80 -11.05 28.87 -34.49
C ARG A 80 -9.97 29.19 -35.52
N ASP A 81 -8.70 28.91 -35.21
CA ASP A 81 -7.61 29.00 -36.17
C ASP A 81 -7.73 27.83 -37.19
N PRO A 82 -7.55 28.10 -38.50
CA PRO A 82 -7.57 27.06 -39.53
C PRO A 82 -6.64 25.87 -39.27
N ALA A 83 -5.56 26.05 -38.51
CA ALA A 83 -4.66 24.97 -38.13
C ALA A 83 -5.27 23.95 -37.14
N PHE A 84 -6.31 24.33 -36.39
CA PHE A 84 -6.94 23.52 -35.35
C PHE A 84 -8.42 23.21 -35.61
N GLY A 85 -9.12 23.97 -36.44
CA GLY A 85 -10.57 23.84 -36.63
C GLY A 85 -11.03 22.43 -36.98
N ASP A 86 -10.32 21.77 -37.90
CA ASP A 86 -10.63 20.41 -38.34
C ASP A 86 -10.50 19.33 -37.23
N LEU A 87 -9.83 19.66 -36.11
CA LEU A 87 -9.62 18.74 -34.98
C LEU A 87 -10.77 18.81 -33.95
N PHE A 88 -11.58 19.87 -33.99
CA PHE A 88 -12.62 20.16 -33.00
C PHE A 88 -13.98 20.39 -33.65
N LEU A 89 -14.30 19.62 -34.70
CA LEU A 89 -15.60 19.66 -35.36
C LEU A 89 -16.69 19.12 -34.42
N ALA A 90 -17.90 19.68 -34.52
CA ALA A 90 -19.07 19.14 -33.84
C ALA A 90 -19.38 17.70 -34.30
N GLU A 91 -20.15 16.94 -33.52
CA GLU A 91 -20.44 15.53 -33.79
C GLU A 91 -21.05 15.26 -35.17
N ASP A 92 -21.92 16.16 -35.63
CA ASP A 92 -22.55 16.10 -36.96
C ASP A 92 -21.61 16.52 -38.11
N GLY A 93 -20.37 16.91 -37.78
CA GLY A 93 -19.37 17.39 -38.73
C GLY A 93 -19.65 18.81 -39.24
N THR A 94 -20.67 19.49 -38.72
CA THR A 94 -21.06 20.84 -39.15
C THR A 94 -20.56 21.88 -38.15
N GLY A 95 -19.56 22.66 -38.58
CA GLY A 95 -18.97 23.69 -37.73
C GLY A 95 -18.11 23.13 -36.59
N LEU A 96 -17.70 24.04 -35.70
CA LEU A 96 -16.81 23.74 -34.57
C LEU A 96 -17.63 23.40 -33.33
N ALA A 97 -17.11 22.51 -32.49
CA ALA A 97 -17.61 22.32 -31.14
C ALA A 97 -17.41 23.61 -30.33
N GLU A 98 -18.49 24.11 -29.73
CA GLU A 98 -18.46 25.41 -29.02
C GLU A 98 -18.21 25.24 -27.52
N ALA A 99 -18.50 24.08 -26.95
CA ALA A 99 -18.31 23.77 -25.54
C ALA A 99 -17.61 22.43 -25.31
N GLN A 100 -16.86 22.30 -24.21
CA GLN A 100 -16.02 21.13 -23.93
C GLN A 100 -16.82 19.86 -23.59
N ASP A 101 -18.08 20.02 -23.20
CA ASP A 101 -19.03 18.94 -22.91
C ASP A 101 -19.74 18.44 -24.18
N GLN A 102 -19.59 19.13 -25.31
CA GLN A 102 -20.10 18.67 -26.60
C GLN A 102 -19.22 17.54 -27.17
N PRO A 103 -19.82 16.49 -27.77
CA PRO A 103 -19.06 15.48 -28.47
C PRO A 103 -18.34 16.04 -29.71
N ILE A 104 -17.10 15.60 -29.91
CA ILE A 104 -16.23 16.05 -31.01
C ILE A 104 -16.07 14.94 -32.05
N ALA A 105 -16.30 15.28 -33.32
CA ALA A 105 -16.11 14.37 -34.43
C ALA A 105 -14.63 14.08 -34.71
N PRO A 106 -14.29 12.90 -35.27
CA PRO A 106 -15.18 11.78 -35.60
C PRO A 106 -15.39 10.82 -34.40
N CYS A 107 -14.77 11.09 -33.26
CA CYS A 107 -14.70 10.12 -32.16
C CYS A 107 -15.94 10.09 -31.26
N GLY A 108 -16.83 11.08 -31.35
CA GLY A 108 -18.05 11.18 -30.53
C GLY A 108 -17.75 11.34 -29.04
N ARG A 109 -16.56 11.83 -28.69
CA ARG A 109 -16.11 12.00 -27.30
C ARG A 109 -16.11 13.47 -26.93
N THR A 110 -16.44 13.76 -25.69
CA THR A 110 -16.25 15.10 -25.10
C THR A 110 -14.77 15.43 -25.01
N PHE A 111 -14.44 16.71 -24.88
CA PHE A 111 -13.05 17.16 -24.77
C PHE A 111 -12.31 16.47 -23.60
N GLN A 112 -12.97 16.33 -22.45
CA GLN A 112 -12.39 15.67 -21.27
C GLN A 112 -12.14 14.17 -21.49
N GLN A 113 -13.04 13.48 -22.21
CA GLN A 113 -12.83 12.08 -22.59
C GLN A 113 -11.66 11.94 -23.59
N ILE A 114 -11.46 12.92 -24.47
CA ILE A 114 -10.30 12.95 -25.38
C ILE A 114 -9.00 13.12 -24.59
N VAL A 115 -8.95 14.07 -23.66
CA VAL A 115 -7.79 14.27 -22.77
C VAL A 115 -7.46 12.98 -22.04
N LEU A 116 -8.45 12.37 -21.38
CA LEU A 116 -8.27 11.12 -20.65
C LEU A 116 -7.79 9.97 -21.55
N SER A 117 -8.31 9.87 -22.78
CA SER A 117 -7.85 8.85 -23.73
C SER A 117 -6.38 9.02 -24.14
N HIS A 118 -5.90 10.26 -24.29
CA HIS A 118 -4.48 10.51 -24.58
C HIS A 118 -3.59 10.22 -23.37
N LEU A 119 -4.07 10.53 -22.17
CA LEU A 119 -3.39 10.16 -20.93
C LEU A 119 -3.28 8.62 -20.77
N TYR A 120 -4.32 7.86 -21.09
CA TYR A 120 -4.23 6.39 -21.15
C TYR A 120 -3.25 5.88 -22.20
N ALA A 121 -3.23 6.49 -23.39
CA ALA A 121 -2.26 6.14 -24.43
C ALA A 121 -0.82 6.40 -23.97
N SER A 122 -0.58 7.54 -23.30
CA SER A 122 0.69 7.86 -22.65
C SER A 122 1.09 6.82 -21.60
N ALA A 123 0.18 6.48 -20.69
CA ALA A 123 0.42 5.46 -19.67
C ALA A 123 0.83 4.12 -20.28
N ARG A 124 0.11 3.68 -21.33
CA ARG A 124 0.43 2.45 -22.06
C ARG A 124 1.84 2.50 -22.66
N LEU A 125 2.21 3.60 -23.33
CA LEU A 125 3.54 3.75 -23.94
C LEU A 125 4.65 3.71 -22.89
N ALA A 126 4.45 4.37 -21.74
CA ALA A 126 5.41 4.37 -20.65
C ALA A 126 5.61 2.97 -20.06
N PHE A 127 4.53 2.23 -19.80
CA PHE A 127 4.62 0.85 -19.31
C PHE A 127 5.28 -0.09 -20.32
N GLU A 128 4.95 0.03 -21.62
CA GLU A 128 5.60 -0.75 -22.68
C GLU A 128 7.09 -0.39 -22.82
N ALA A 129 7.47 0.88 -22.63
CA ALA A 129 8.85 1.32 -22.67
C ALA A 129 9.65 0.74 -21.49
N ALA A 130 9.11 0.81 -20.27
CA ALA A 130 9.72 0.19 -19.10
C ALA A 130 9.89 -1.32 -19.32
N GLU A 131 8.88 -2.02 -19.86
CA GLU A 131 8.94 -3.45 -20.14
C GLU A 131 10.07 -3.81 -21.13
N LYS A 132 10.24 -3.02 -22.19
CA LYS A 132 11.33 -3.17 -23.17
C LYS A 132 12.69 -2.88 -22.55
N GLU A 133 12.79 -1.87 -21.70
CA GLU A 133 14.02 -1.51 -21.00
C GLU A 133 14.45 -2.65 -20.06
N TRP A 134 13.53 -3.15 -19.24
CA TRP A 134 13.77 -4.30 -18.36
C TRP A 134 14.27 -5.52 -19.16
N ALA A 135 13.59 -5.86 -20.25
CA ALA A 135 13.95 -7.01 -21.07
C ALA A 135 15.34 -6.87 -21.71
N THR A 136 15.69 -5.64 -22.13
CA THR A 136 17.01 -5.32 -22.67
C THR A 136 18.10 -5.46 -21.59
N ASN A 137 17.83 -5.00 -20.37
CA ASN A 137 18.76 -5.10 -19.25
C ASN A 137 18.95 -6.55 -18.79
N GLU A 138 17.89 -7.35 -18.78
CA GLU A 138 17.96 -8.75 -18.39
C GLU A 138 18.71 -9.60 -19.44
N ALA A 139 18.49 -9.35 -20.73
CA ALA A 139 19.28 -9.94 -21.80
C ALA A 139 20.78 -9.62 -21.65
N LYS A 140 21.13 -8.37 -21.32
CA LYS A 140 22.53 -7.97 -21.04
C LYS A 140 23.09 -8.70 -19.81
N ARG A 141 22.32 -8.83 -18.73
CA ARG A 141 22.75 -9.55 -17.50
C ARG A 141 22.98 -11.03 -17.76
N ALA A 142 22.05 -11.70 -18.44
CA ALA A 142 22.17 -13.12 -18.81
C ALA A 142 23.41 -13.36 -19.69
N ARG A 143 23.65 -12.47 -20.67
CA ARG A 143 24.85 -12.49 -21.50
C ARG A 143 26.14 -12.34 -20.68
N LEU A 144 26.15 -11.42 -19.71
CA LEU A 144 27.29 -11.20 -18.83
C LEU A 144 27.54 -12.40 -17.89
N GLN A 145 26.49 -12.99 -17.32
CA GLN A 145 26.57 -14.18 -16.47
C GLN A 145 27.13 -15.36 -17.27
N TRP A 146 26.58 -15.64 -18.45
CA TRP A 146 27.09 -16.69 -19.33
C TRP A 146 28.58 -16.49 -19.66
N ARG A 147 29.00 -15.26 -19.98
CA ARG A 147 30.42 -14.95 -20.23
C ARG A 147 31.30 -15.16 -18.99
N LYS A 148 30.80 -14.87 -17.79
CA LYS A 148 31.52 -15.13 -16.53
C LYS A 148 31.66 -16.63 -16.29
N GLU A 149 30.60 -17.40 -16.44
CA GLU A 149 30.59 -18.85 -16.31
C GLU A 149 31.53 -19.52 -17.32
N GLN A 150 31.53 -19.08 -18.57
CA GLN A 150 32.46 -19.58 -19.60
C GLN A 150 33.93 -19.25 -19.27
N LYS A 151 34.21 -18.08 -18.69
CA LYS A 151 35.56 -17.73 -18.24
C LYS A 151 35.99 -18.57 -17.03
N ALA A 152 35.10 -18.81 -16.08
CA ALA A 152 35.36 -19.65 -14.91
C ALA A 152 35.59 -21.12 -15.31
N ALA A 153 34.73 -21.68 -16.16
CA ALA A 153 34.84 -23.05 -16.68
C ALA A 153 36.14 -23.27 -17.48
N ARG A 154 36.64 -22.24 -18.19
CA ARG A 154 37.94 -22.30 -18.87
C ARG A 154 39.14 -22.32 -17.92
N ARG A 155 39.00 -21.75 -16.71
CA ARG A 155 40.09 -21.69 -15.73
C ARG A 155 40.23 -22.96 -14.90
N SER A 156 39.21 -23.82 -14.82
CA SER A 156 39.23 -25.06 -14.00
C SER A 156 39.74 -26.32 -14.72
N LEU A 157 40.45 -26.18 -15.85
CA LEU A 157 41.28 -27.22 -16.50
C LEU A 157 40.63 -28.60 -16.75
N MET A 158 39.96 -28.76 -17.91
CA MET A 158 39.85 -29.97 -18.75
C MET A 158 38.70 -29.77 -19.75
N ARG A 159 38.97 -29.15 -20.91
CA ARG A 159 38.24 -29.41 -22.18
C ARG A 159 38.83 -28.58 -23.32
N LEU A 160 39.69 -29.25 -24.09
CA LEU A 160 40.14 -28.90 -25.45
C LEU A 160 39.02 -28.98 -26.51
N LEU A 161 37.74 -28.84 -26.10
CA LEU A 161 36.58 -28.98 -26.98
C LEU A 161 35.91 -27.62 -27.22
N ARG A 162 35.61 -27.36 -28.50
CA ARG A 162 34.91 -26.22 -29.12
C ARG A 162 34.28 -25.22 -28.13
N LYS A 163 34.63 -23.94 -28.27
CA LYS A 163 33.93 -22.84 -27.58
C LYS A 163 32.43 -23.03 -27.78
N PRO A 164 31.63 -23.20 -26.71
CA PRO A 164 30.18 -23.23 -26.88
C PRO A 164 29.75 -21.91 -27.50
N ARG A 165 28.86 -22.00 -28.50
CA ARG A 165 28.30 -20.83 -29.17
C ARG A 165 27.53 -20.02 -28.13
N GLU A 166 27.72 -18.70 -28.12
CA GLU A 166 26.95 -17.79 -27.28
C GLU A 166 25.46 -17.98 -27.63
N PRO A 167 24.60 -18.31 -26.65
CA PRO A 167 23.16 -18.36 -26.86
C PRO A 167 22.66 -17.02 -27.39
N ASP A 168 21.56 -17.04 -28.15
CA ASP A 168 20.89 -15.80 -28.53
C ASP A 168 20.10 -15.28 -27.33
N PHE A 169 20.48 -14.10 -26.83
CA PHE A 169 19.83 -13.45 -25.70
C PHE A 169 18.89 -12.36 -26.24
N ASP A 170 17.87 -12.77 -26.99
CA ASP A 170 16.89 -11.87 -27.59
C ASP A 170 15.99 -11.23 -26.51
N PRO A 171 15.98 -9.88 -26.38
CA PRO A 171 15.10 -9.17 -25.46
C PRO A 171 13.62 -9.54 -25.59
N ALA A 172 13.12 -9.90 -26.79
CA ALA A 172 11.71 -10.27 -26.95
C ALA A 172 11.34 -11.53 -26.15
N THR A 173 12.27 -12.47 -25.99
CA THR A 173 12.07 -13.68 -25.17
C THR A 173 11.99 -13.33 -23.68
N PHE A 174 12.84 -12.41 -23.20
CA PHE A 174 12.80 -11.95 -21.81
C PHE A 174 11.50 -11.20 -21.52
N ARG A 175 11.05 -10.35 -22.44
CA ARG A 175 9.80 -9.58 -22.32
C ARG A 175 8.60 -10.45 -21.97
N LEU A 176 8.49 -11.65 -22.51
CA LEU A 176 7.39 -12.59 -22.21
C LEU A 176 7.32 -13.00 -20.73
N ARG A 177 8.44 -12.91 -20.00
CA ARG A 177 8.59 -13.23 -18.58
C ARG A 177 8.76 -12.00 -17.70
N ALA A 178 8.60 -10.80 -18.26
CA ALA A 178 8.75 -9.57 -17.50
C ALA A 178 7.70 -9.52 -16.37
N PRO A 179 8.09 -9.14 -15.14
CA PRO A 179 7.16 -9.02 -14.01
C PRO A 179 6.11 -7.91 -14.25
N MET A 180 6.38 -7.00 -15.17
CA MET A 180 5.56 -5.85 -15.56
C MET A 180 4.63 -6.18 -16.74
N ARG A 181 4.64 -7.42 -17.24
CA ARG A 181 3.82 -7.82 -18.38
C ARG A 181 2.33 -7.70 -18.04
N GLY A 182 1.61 -6.89 -18.81
CA GLY A 182 0.19 -6.61 -18.57
C GLY A 182 -0.05 -5.56 -17.47
N LEU A 183 0.99 -4.85 -17.01
CA LEU A 183 0.88 -3.81 -15.98
C LEU A 183 -0.13 -2.72 -16.35
N TYR A 184 -0.17 -2.30 -17.62
CA TYR A 184 -1.15 -1.31 -18.08
C TYR A 184 -2.59 -1.73 -17.80
N GLU A 185 -2.97 -2.96 -18.17
CA GLU A 185 -4.34 -3.46 -17.98
C GLU A 185 -4.67 -3.61 -16.49
N ALA A 186 -3.69 -4.00 -15.67
CA ALA A 186 -3.85 -4.09 -14.22
C ALA A 186 -3.99 -2.69 -13.58
N MET A 187 -3.27 -1.68 -14.07
CA MET A 187 -3.24 -0.33 -13.50
C MET A 187 -4.40 0.55 -13.99
N LYS A 188 -4.90 0.32 -15.20
CA LYS A 188 -5.93 1.12 -15.87
C LYS A 188 -7.17 1.41 -15.01
N PRO A 189 -7.75 0.45 -14.24
CA PRO A 189 -8.90 0.72 -13.36
C PRO A 189 -8.63 1.77 -12.27
N TYR A 190 -7.36 1.98 -11.91
CA TYR A 190 -6.96 2.88 -10.84
C TYR A 190 -6.48 4.25 -11.36
N LEU A 191 -6.32 4.42 -12.67
CA LEU A 191 -5.96 5.69 -13.34
C LEU A 191 -7.24 6.44 -13.72
N LEU A 192 -7.88 7.06 -12.74
CA LEU A 192 -9.17 7.75 -12.88
C LEU A 192 -9.03 9.27 -12.98
N ARG A 193 -7.93 9.83 -12.48
CA ARG A 193 -7.74 11.27 -12.33
C ARG A 193 -6.47 11.76 -13.04
N PRO A 194 -6.48 12.95 -13.66
CA PRO A 194 -5.33 13.49 -14.38
C PRO A 194 -4.02 13.50 -13.58
N GLU A 195 -4.07 13.82 -12.29
CA GLU A 195 -2.89 13.86 -11.42
C GLU A 195 -2.16 12.51 -11.30
N GLN A 196 -2.88 11.40 -11.44
CA GLN A 196 -2.30 10.06 -11.39
C GLN A 196 -1.42 9.76 -12.60
N PHE A 197 -1.72 10.39 -13.73
CA PHE A 197 -0.92 10.22 -14.95
C PHE A 197 0.45 10.89 -14.84
N GLY A 198 0.60 11.89 -13.97
CA GLY A 198 1.91 12.46 -13.61
C GLY A 198 2.82 11.48 -12.85
N MET A 199 2.27 10.40 -12.30
CA MET A 199 3.02 9.36 -11.58
C MET A 199 3.27 8.10 -12.42
N VAL A 200 2.89 8.07 -13.71
CA VAL A 200 3.01 6.91 -14.59
C VAL A 200 4.42 6.31 -14.60
N SER A 201 5.45 7.16 -14.67
CA SER A 201 6.85 6.70 -14.64
C SER A 201 7.20 5.99 -13.34
N ALA A 202 6.62 6.39 -12.21
CA ALA A 202 6.79 5.71 -10.93
C ALA A 202 5.97 4.40 -10.89
N TYR A 203 4.72 4.41 -11.36
CA TYR A 203 3.91 3.20 -11.49
C TYR A 203 4.57 2.15 -12.40
N ALA A 204 5.35 2.59 -13.40
CA ALA A 204 6.05 1.69 -14.32
C ALA A 204 7.18 0.89 -13.65
N LEU A 205 7.57 1.25 -12.42
CA LEU A 205 8.49 0.47 -11.60
C LEU A 205 7.81 -0.72 -10.91
N LEU A 206 6.48 -0.72 -10.84
CA LEU A 206 5.73 -1.79 -10.19
C LEU A 206 5.65 -3.03 -11.09
N SER A 207 5.57 -4.20 -10.45
CA SER A 207 5.16 -5.43 -11.10
C SER A 207 3.63 -5.51 -11.17
N ARG A 208 3.13 -6.35 -12.07
CA ARG A 208 1.70 -6.65 -12.17
C ARG A 208 1.16 -7.21 -10.84
N ALA A 209 1.89 -8.12 -10.21
CA ALA A 209 1.50 -8.72 -8.95
C ALA A 209 1.41 -7.69 -7.81
N GLN A 210 2.34 -6.73 -7.76
CA GLN A 210 2.27 -5.62 -6.79
C GLN A 210 1.01 -4.77 -7.01
N VAL A 211 0.64 -4.48 -8.25
CA VAL A 211 -0.61 -3.75 -8.56
C VAL A 211 -1.85 -4.54 -8.18
N GLU A 212 -1.87 -5.86 -8.41
CA GLU A 212 -2.97 -6.74 -8.00
C GLU A 212 -3.11 -6.79 -6.47
N VAL A 213 -2.00 -6.81 -5.73
CA VAL A 213 -2.01 -6.77 -4.25
C VAL A 213 -2.38 -5.39 -3.72
N LEU A 214 -1.91 -4.29 -4.32
CA LEU A 214 -2.22 -2.94 -3.83
C LEU A 214 -3.65 -2.51 -4.18
N GLY A 215 -4.13 -2.87 -5.36
CA GLY A 215 -5.50 -2.66 -5.81
C GLY A 215 -6.04 -1.25 -5.56
N ASP A 216 -7.14 -1.19 -4.81
CA ASP A 216 -7.87 0.01 -4.40
C ASP A 216 -7.08 0.98 -3.50
N LEU A 217 -5.91 0.58 -2.99
CA LEU A 217 -4.99 1.48 -2.30
C LEU A 217 -4.25 2.41 -3.27
N LEU A 218 -4.08 2.02 -4.54
CA LEU A 218 -3.28 2.75 -5.52
C LEU A 218 -3.69 4.22 -5.72
N PRO A 219 -5.00 4.56 -5.80
CA PRO A 219 -5.45 5.94 -5.90
C PRO A 219 -5.14 6.83 -4.69
N SER A 220 -4.79 6.23 -3.54
CA SER A 220 -4.50 6.98 -2.31
C SER A 220 -3.08 7.58 -2.28
N PHE A 221 -2.16 7.02 -3.08
CA PHE A 221 -0.79 7.52 -3.20
C PHE A 221 -0.77 8.76 -4.09
N THR A 222 -0.11 9.82 -3.61
CA THR A 222 -0.08 11.14 -4.27
C THR A 222 1.33 11.61 -4.59
N LYS A 223 2.33 10.77 -4.30
CA LYS A 223 3.75 11.09 -4.39
C LYS A 223 4.50 9.96 -5.06
N SER A 224 5.39 10.29 -6.00
CA SER A 224 6.20 9.31 -6.73
C SER A 224 7.13 8.53 -5.81
N GLU A 225 7.63 9.14 -4.72
CA GLU A 225 8.50 8.48 -3.76
C GLU A 225 7.81 7.33 -3.02
N GLN A 226 6.50 7.45 -2.77
CA GLN A 226 5.70 6.39 -2.15
C GLN A 226 5.65 5.17 -3.06
N ILE A 227 5.37 5.39 -4.35
CA ILE A 227 5.35 4.33 -5.36
C ILE A 227 6.74 3.71 -5.55
N GLY A 228 7.78 4.54 -5.56
CA GLY A 228 9.17 4.07 -5.64
C GLY A 228 9.57 3.16 -4.47
N TYR A 229 9.14 3.47 -3.25
CA TYR A 229 9.34 2.57 -2.11
C TYR A 229 8.58 1.24 -2.28
N LEU A 230 7.31 1.31 -2.69
CA LEU A 230 6.48 0.11 -2.92
C LEU A 230 7.07 -0.81 -4.01
N ALA A 231 7.65 -0.22 -5.06
CA ALA A 231 8.34 -0.98 -6.11
C ALA A 231 9.54 -1.77 -5.58
N GLY A 232 10.15 -1.34 -4.48
CA GLY A 232 11.25 -2.04 -3.80
C GLY A 232 10.83 -3.23 -2.94
N LEU A 233 9.52 -3.39 -2.66
CA LEU A 233 8.98 -4.49 -1.85
C LEU A 233 8.58 -5.67 -2.73
N ASN A 234 8.68 -6.91 -2.26
CA ASN A 234 8.12 -8.04 -3.02
C ASN A 234 6.60 -8.17 -2.81
N GLU A 235 5.94 -9.02 -3.60
CA GLU A 235 4.48 -9.27 -3.49
C GLU A 235 4.07 -9.75 -2.08
N GLY A 236 4.86 -10.64 -1.47
CA GLY A 236 4.61 -11.15 -0.13
C GLY A 236 4.72 -10.07 0.94
N ASP A 237 5.70 -9.18 0.84
CA ASP A 237 5.86 -8.03 1.73
C ASP A 237 4.62 -7.14 1.66
N LEU A 238 4.16 -6.79 0.44
CA LEU A 238 2.97 -5.98 0.26
C LEU A 238 1.71 -6.66 0.80
N TYR A 239 1.57 -7.98 0.62
CA TYR A 239 0.46 -8.74 1.17
C TYR A 239 0.44 -8.65 2.69
N VAL A 240 1.58 -8.85 3.35
CA VAL A 240 1.71 -8.77 4.81
C VAL A 240 1.37 -7.37 5.33
N LEU A 241 1.88 -6.32 4.67
CA LEU A 241 1.61 -4.93 5.06
C LEU A 241 0.15 -4.55 4.86
N ARG A 242 -0.42 -4.87 3.70
CA ARG A 242 -1.83 -4.63 3.40
C ARG A 242 -2.73 -5.34 4.40
N ARG A 243 -2.42 -6.61 4.67
CA ARG A 243 -3.16 -7.41 5.65
C ARG A 243 -3.05 -6.86 7.06
N SER A 244 -1.88 -6.40 7.47
CA SER A 244 -1.67 -5.77 8.79
C SER A 244 -2.48 -4.48 8.94
N ALA A 245 -2.48 -3.63 7.90
CA ALA A 245 -3.28 -2.41 7.87
C ALA A 245 -4.78 -2.73 7.91
N ARG A 246 -5.23 -3.72 7.14
CA ARG A 246 -6.62 -4.17 7.12
C ARG A 246 -7.06 -4.75 8.47
N LEU A 247 -6.24 -5.58 9.12
CA LEU A 247 -6.54 -6.13 10.45
C LEU A 247 -6.70 -5.03 11.50
N PHE A 248 -5.83 -4.01 11.46
CA PHE A 248 -5.96 -2.87 12.34
C PHE A 248 -7.23 -2.06 12.06
N ALA A 249 -7.57 -1.84 10.79
CA ALA A 249 -8.80 -1.17 10.39
C ALA A 249 -10.06 -1.95 10.79
N GLU A 250 -10.07 -3.28 10.61
CA GLU A 250 -11.13 -4.19 11.06
C GLU A 250 -11.36 -4.07 12.57
N TRP A 251 -10.28 -4.04 13.36
CA TRP A 251 -10.34 -3.84 14.81
C TRP A 251 -10.88 -2.46 15.17
N LYS A 252 -10.35 -1.39 14.55
CA LYS A 252 -10.70 -0.01 14.86
C LYS A 252 -12.15 0.33 14.54
N LEU A 253 -12.66 -0.21 13.43
CA LEU A 253 -14.05 -0.04 13.01
C LEU A 253 -15.01 -1.00 13.71
N GLY A 254 -14.49 -1.95 14.51
CA GLY A 254 -15.31 -2.96 15.20
C GLY A 254 -15.99 -3.96 14.27
N VAL A 255 -15.58 -4.02 13.00
CA VAL A 255 -16.12 -4.94 11.98
C VAL A 255 -15.75 -6.38 12.30
N ARG A 256 -14.60 -6.58 12.95
CA ARG A 256 -14.17 -7.90 13.45
C ARG A 256 -13.97 -7.86 14.95
N ARG A 257 -14.80 -8.61 15.69
CA ARG A 257 -14.54 -8.87 17.11
C ARG A 257 -13.37 -9.86 17.22
N PRO A 258 -12.36 -9.62 18.07
CA PRO A 258 -11.31 -10.61 18.32
C PRO A 258 -11.97 -11.92 18.75
N LYS A 259 -11.58 -13.03 18.11
CA LYS A 259 -12.03 -14.38 18.51
C LYS A 259 -11.59 -14.59 19.96
N LYS A 260 -12.49 -14.41 20.92
CA LYS A 260 -12.29 -14.92 22.28
C LYS A 260 -12.06 -16.42 22.17
N THR A 261 -10.98 -16.89 22.77
CA THR A 261 -10.53 -18.27 22.73
C THR A 261 -11.61 -19.26 23.18
N ALA A 262 -11.80 -20.28 22.35
CA ALA A 262 -12.39 -21.61 22.56
C ALA A 262 -13.39 -21.85 23.72
N ARG A 263 -14.70 -21.71 23.45
CA ARG A 263 -15.79 -22.64 23.84
C ARG A 263 -17.14 -22.03 23.44
N ALA A 264 -17.41 -21.95 22.14
CA ALA A 264 -18.77 -21.73 21.65
C ALA A 264 -18.87 -22.41 20.29
N SER A 265 -19.67 -23.48 20.27
CA SER A 265 -20.39 -24.18 19.21
C SER A 265 -20.01 -24.02 17.72
N PRO A 266 -20.23 -25.07 16.90
CA PRO A 266 -20.04 -24.98 15.46
C PRO A 266 -21.04 -24.00 14.83
N LEU A 267 -20.50 -23.22 13.89
CA LEU A 267 -21.11 -22.38 12.83
C LEU A 267 -22.64 -22.28 12.79
N PRO A 268 -23.19 -21.05 12.67
CA PRO A 268 -24.00 -20.72 11.51
C PRO A 268 -23.07 -20.34 10.35
N ASP A 269 -23.34 -20.86 9.15
CA ASP A 269 -22.69 -20.50 7.88
C ASP A 269 -22.90 -19.02 7.47
N ASP A 270 -23.52 -18.20 8.32
CA ASP A 270 -23.71 -16.77 8.12
C ASP A 270 -22.63 -15.99 8.86
N VAL A 271 -21.40 -15.96 8.31
CA VAL A 271 -20.57 -14.76 8.52
C VAL A 271 -21.35 -13.64 7.84
N PRO A 272 -21.86 -12.63 8.56
CA PRO A 272 -22.61 -11.56 7.91
C PRO A 272 -21.73 -10.98 6.82
N GLU A 273 -22.19 -11.00 5.56
CA GLU A 273 -21.49 -10.30 4.50
C GLU A 273 -21.32 -8.85 4.96
N ILE A 274 -20.07 -8.39 4.95
CA ILE A 274 -19.75 -7.00 5.27
C ILE A 274 -20.55 -6.16 4.27
N SER A 275 -21.37 -5.23 4.78
CA SER A 275 -22.16 -4.38 3.90
C SER A 275 -21.24 -3.61 2.95
N ALA A 276 -21.70 -3.28 1.74
CA ALA A 276 -20.89 -2.51 0.80
C ALA A 276 -20.42 -1.15 1.39
N GLU A 277 -21.22 -0.58 2.29
CA GLU A 277 -20.87 0.64 3.02
C GLU A 277 -19.73 0.40 4.03
N ASP A 278 -19.78 -0.70 4.78
CA ASP A 278 -18.74 -1.06 5.74
C ASP A 278 -17.44 -1.47 5.04
N GLU A 279 -17.51 -2.14 3.89
CA GLU A 279 -16.34 -2.44 3.07
C GLU A 279 -15.69 -1.15 2.54
N ALA A 280 -16.49 -0.18 2.09
CA ALA A 280 -15.96 1.12 1.66
C ALA A 280 -15.27 1.87 2.81
N LYS A 281 -15.84 1.84 4.02
CA LYS A 281 -15.21 2.40 5.24
C LYS A 281 -13.93 1.66 5.60
N LEU A 282 -13.93 0.34 5.48
CA LEU A 282 -12.76 -0.50 5.75
C LEU A 282 -11.62 -0.20 4.80
N VAL A 283 -11.88 -0.13 3.49
CA VAL A 283 -10.88 0.24 2.48
C VAL A 283 -10.33 1.65 2.69
N ALA A 284 -11.18 2.60 3.08
CA ALA A 284 -10.75 3.96 3.38
C ALA A 284 -9.81 4.01 4.60
N GLU A 285 -10.14 3.29 5.67
CA GLU A 285 -9.30 3.22 6.88
C GLU A 285 -8.03 2.40 6.64
N GLU A 286 -8.10 1.29 5.89
CA GLU A 286 -6.96 0.51 5.41
C GLU A 286 -6.00 1.42 4.62
N SER A 287 -6.51 2.20 3.67
CA SER A 287 -5.74 3.17 2.90
C SER A 287 -5.11 4.26 3.76
N ARG A 288 -5.81 4.73 4.80
CA ARG A 288 -5.28 5.72 5.74
C ARG A 288 -4.10 5.14 6.53
N VAL A 289 -4.28 3.96 7.11
CA VAL A 289 -3.29 3.26 7.92
C VAL A 289 -2.07 2.88 7.08
N PHE A 290 -2.29 2.34 5.89
CA PHE A 290 -1.21 1.94 4.99
C PHE A 290 -0.36 3.14 4.57
N ARG A 291 -0.99 4.29 4.25
CA ARG A 291 -0.25 5.53 3.96
C ARG A 291 0.50 6.08 5.18
N GLU A 292 -0.08 5.96 6.37
CA GLU A 292 0.57 6.38 7.61
C GLU A 292 1.82 5.55 7.90
N LEU A 293 1.72 4.21 7.79
CA LEU A 293 2.86 3.30 7.86
C LEU A 293 3.97 3.73 6.89
N MET A 294 3.59 3.95 5.63
CA MET A 294 4.49 4.35 4.56
C MET A 294 5.09 5.74 4.74
N ALA A 295 4.45 6.65 5.47
CA ALA A 295 4.93 8.03 5.62
C ALA A 295 5.76 8.24 6.89
N LYS A 296 5.50 7.46 7.95
CA LYS A 296 6.02 7.75 9.29
C LYS A 296 6.68 6.56 10.00
N HIS A 297 6.35 5.32 9.63
CA HIS A 297 6.69 4.13 10.40
C HIS A 297 7.48 3.11 9.57
N HIS A 298 8.60 3.56 9.00
CA HIS A 298 9.45 2.69 8.17
C HIS A 298 10.05 1.52 8.96
N HIS A 299 10.36 1.70 10.26
CA HIS A 299 10.86 0.62 11.09
C HIS A 299 9.78 -0.43 11.36
N ALA A 300 8.53 0.00 11.61
CA ALA A 300 7.40 -0.90 11.71
C ALA A 300 7.18 -1.73 10.43
N ILE A 301 7.36 -1.12 9.25
CA ILE A 301 7.28 -1.85 7.97
C ILE A 301 8.31 -2.97 7.92
N GLU A 302 9.59 -2.67 8.22
CA GLU A 302 10.64 -3.69 8.22
C GLU A 302 10.35 -4.80 9.22
N GLU A 303 9.84 -4.47 10.40
CA GLU A 303 9.54 -5.46 11.42
C GLU A 303 8.37 -6.36 11.05
N LEU A 304 7.30 -5.80 10.48
CA LEU A 304 6.17 -6.57 9.94
C LEU A 304 6.61 -7.50 8.80
N ARG A 305 7.51 -7.04 7.92
CA ARG A 305 8.09 -7.85 6.85
C ARG A 305 8.88 -9.04 7.40
N VAL A 306 9.75 -8.79 8.38
CA VAL A 306 10.55 -9.84 9.05
C VAL A 306 9.65 -10.88 9.71
N MET A 307 8.53 -10.45 10.31
CA MET A 307 7.58 -11.36 10.97
C MET A 307 6.75 -12.20 10.00
N GLY A 308 6.50 -11.69 8.78
CA GLY A 308 5.71 -12.39 7.76
C GLY A 308 4.33 -12.79 8.29
N ALA A 309 4.01 -14.09 8.24
CA ALA A 309 2.73 -14.62 8.71
C ALA A 309 2.44 -14.37 10.20
N ASN A 310 3.47 -14.13 11.04
CA ASN A 310 3.27 -13.84 12.45
C ASN A 310 2.83 -12.38 12.71
N ALA A 311 2.94 -11.50 11.73
CA ALA A 311 2.51 -10.11 11.84
C ALA A 311 1.02 -10.01 12.23
N GLU A 312 0.16 -10.88 11.68
CA GLU A 312 -1.27 -10.88 12.00
C GLU A 312 -1.54 -11.12 13.49
N LYS A 313 -0.84 -12.08 14.10
CA LYS A 313 -1.00 -12.38 15.53
C LYS A 313 -0.58 -11.18 16.36
N LEU A 314 0.50 -10.53 15.97
CA LEU A 314 1.00 -9.36 16.68
C LEU A 314 0.02 -8.17 16.57
N ILE A 315 -0.54 -7.89 15.39
CA ILE A 315 -1.55 -6.83 15.25
C ILE A 315 -2.77 -7.11 16.14
N ASN A 316 -3.28 -8.35 16.13
CA ASN A 316 -4.41 -8.73 16.98
C ASN A 316 -4.11 -8.63 18.48
N LEU A 317 -2.86 -8.89 18.88
CA LEU A 317 -2.41 -8.76 20.26
C LEU A 317 -2.27 -7.29 20.69
N LEU A 318 -1.66 -6.45 19.83
CA LEU A 318 -1.29 -5.09 20.18
C LEU A 318 -2.41 -4.07 19.97
N ALA A 319 -3.23 -4.22 18.93
CA ALA A 319 -4.24 -3.24 18.58
C ALA A 319 -5.23 -2.96 19.74
N PRO A 320 -5.76 -3.97 20.46
CA PRO A 320 -6.62 -3.73 21.63
C PRO A 320 -5.95 -2.98 22.77
N VAL A 321 -4.62 -3.07 22.89
CA VAL A 321 -3.85 -2.51 24.00
C VAL A 321 -3.39 -1.08 23.71
N PHE A 322 -2.95 -0.81 22.47
CA PHE A 322 -2.30 0.45 22.09
C PHE A 322 -3.14 1.33 21.15
N GLY A 323 -4.16 0.77 20.51
CA GLY A 323 -4.93 1.44 19.47
C GLY A 323 -4.04 2.07 18.41
N ASP A 324 -4.30 3.34 18.05
CA ASP A 324 -3.50 4.07 17.05
C ASP A 324 -2.00 4.18 17.42
N GLY A 325 -1.64 3.98 18.69
CA GLY A 325 -0.25 3.95 19.14
C GLY A 325 0.53 2.68 18.77
N ILE A 326 -0.12 1.67 18.18
CA ILE A 326 0.51 0.39 17.81
C ILE A 326 1.74 0.58 16.90
N TRP A 327 1.68 1.50 15.95
CA TRP A 327 2.75 1.71 14.97
C TRP A 327 4.01 2.27 15.63
N ALA A 328 3.85 3.14 16.62
CA ALA A 328 4.95 3.64 17.43
C ALA A 328 5.60 2.55 18.30
N ILE A 329 4.82 1.53 18.73
CA ILE A 329 5.39 0.37 19.42
C ILE A 329 6.21 -0.49 18.45
N LEU A 330 5.73 -0.70 17.24
CA LEU A 330 6.45 -1.47 16.22
C LEU A 330 7.74 -0.77 15.73
N ASP A 331 7.78 0.57 15.76
CA ASP A 331 9.00 1.33 15.47
C ASP A 331 10.06 1.24 16.58
N ASP A 332 9.66 1.03 17.83
CA ASP A 332 10.57 0.93 18.98
C ASP A 332 10.84 -0.53 19.34
N LYS A 333 11.98 -1.05 18.89
CA LYS A 333 12.43 -2.43 19.17
C LYS A 333 12.39 -2.80 20.65
N ARG A 334 12.73 -1.88 21.55
CA ARG A 334 12.73 -2.16 22.99
C ARG A 334 11.31 -2.22 23.53
N ALA A 335 10.47 -1.27 23.15
CA ALA A 335 9.05 -1.28 23.51
C ALA A 335 8.37 -2.55 22.99
N LEU A 336 8.59 -2.91 21.72
CA LEU A 336 8.07 -4.12 21.12
C LEU A 336 8.51 -5.38 21.88
N ALA A 337 9.81 -5.51 22.17
CA ALA A 337 10.33 -6.63 22.94
C ALA A 337 9.68 -6.74 24.33
N ASN A 338 9.51 -5.61 25.02
CA ASN A 338 8.84 -5.58 26.32
C ASN A 338 7.39 -6.07 26.23
N VAL A 339 6.63 -5.60 25.23
CA VAL A 339 5.24 -6.00 25.06
C VAL A 339 5.10 -7.47 24.70
N VAL A 340 5.89 -7.97 23.73
CA VAL A 340 5.84 -9.37 23.29
C VAL A 340 6.18 -10.33 24.42
N ASN A 341 7.04 -9.91 25.36
CA ASN A 341 7.39 -10.71 26.55
C ASN A 341 6.46 -10.45 27.75
N THR A 342 5.46 -9.56 27.64
CA THR A 342 4.48 -9.36 28.71
C THR A 342 3.46 -10.50 28.69
N PRO A 343 3.19 -11.20 29.81
CA PRO A 343 2.19 -12.26 29.84
C PRO A 343 0.80 -11.76 29.40
N GLU A 344 0.15 -12.45 28.46
CA GLU A 344 -1.11 -11.99 27.84
C GLU A 344 -2.20 -11.65 28.88
N HIS A 345 -2.32 -12.46 29.94
CA HIS A 345 -3.30 -12.24 31.01
C HIS A 345 -3.07 -10.96 31.82
N LEU A 346 -1.87 -10.36 31.74
CA LEU A 346 -1.54 -9.08 32.36
C LEU A 346 -1.68 -7.90 31.39
N MET A 347 -1.73 -8.15 30.07
CA MET A 347 -1.79 -7.09 29.07
C MET A 347 -3.06 -6.25 29.17
N GLU A 348 -4.20 -6.87 29.49
CA GLU A 348 -5.46 -6.15 29.72
C GLU A 348 -5.37 -5.19 30.91
N VAL A 349 -4.72 -5.62 32.00
CA VAL A 349 -4.58 -4.82 33.21
C VAL A 349 -3.51 -3.74 33.04
N LEU A 350 -2.41 -4.03 32.36
CA LEU A 350 -1.33 -3.07 32.14
C LEU A 350 -1.65 -2.08 31.03
N GLY A 351 -2.43 -2.47 30.02
CA GLY A 351 -2.72 -1.61 28.89
C GLY A 351 -1.43 -1.09 28.22
N PRO A 352 -1.35 0.21 27.89
CA PRO A 352 -0.15 0.80 27.30
C PRO A 352 1.13 0.72 28.15
N PHE A 353 1.06 0.34 29.44
CA PHE A 353 2.24 0.18 30.29
C PHE A 353 3.06 -1.07 29.96
N CYS A 354 2.54 -2.03 29.19
CA CYS A 354 3.30 -3.20 28.73
C CYS A 354 4.63 -2.83 28.06
N ARG A 355 4.69 -1.67 27.38
CA ARG A 355 5.93 -1.18 26.73
C ARG A 355 7.08 -0.91 27.70
N TYR A 356 6.80 -0.83 28.99
CA TYR A 356 7.77 -0.56 30.05
C TYR A 356 8.16 -1.82 30.83
N VAL A 357 7.49 -2.95 30.61
CA VAL A 357 7.73 -4.20 31.33
C VAL A 357 8.91 -4.93 30.72
N SER A 358 10.04 -4.93 31.41
CA SER A 358 11.20 -5.71 30.96
C SER A 358 10.92 -7.22 31.00
N PRO A 359 11.57 -8.04 30.15
CA PRO A 359 11.43 -9.50 30.21
C PRO A 359 11.72 -10.09 31.59
N ALA A 360 12.73 -9.56 32.29
CA ALA A 360 13.07 -9.97 33.65
C ALA A 360 11.93 -9.73 34.65
N LEU A 361 11.17 -8.64 34.47
CA LEU A 361 10.00 -8.34 35.30
C LEU A 361 8.85 -9.30 35.00
N SER A 362 8.59 -9.57 33.72
CA SER A 362 7.60 -10.59 33.30
C SER A 362 7.88 -11.96 33.91
N GLU A 363 9.16 -12.38 33.95
CA GLU A 363 9.58 -13.64 34.56
C GLU A 363 9.24 -13.71 36.05
N GLN A 364 9.39 -12.61 36.81
CA GLN A 364 9.03 -12.59 38.23
C GLN A 364 7.52 -12.76 38.44
N TRP A 365 6.70 -12.12 37.58
CA TRP A 365 5.25 -12.23 37.69
C TRP A 365 4.74 -13.62 37.33
N LEU A 366 5.37 -14.31 36.39
CA LEU A 366 5.04 -15.70 36.05
C LEU A 366 5.31 -16.69 37.18
N GLN A 367 6.15 -16.34 38.16
CA GLN A 367 6.40 -17.17 39.35
C GLN A 367 5.29 -17.07 40.41
N MET A 368 4.33 -16.16 40.25
CA MET A 368 3.15 -16.09 41.12
C MET A 368 2.24 -17.29 40.86
N ASN A 369 1.87 -18.03 41.91
CA ASN A 369 0.97 -19.19 41.78
C ASN A 369 -0.46 -18.75 41.41
N ASP A 370 -0.93 -17.65 42.01
CA ASP A 370 -2.24 -17.08 41.75
C ASP A 370 -2.12 -15.83 40.87
N GLN A 371 -2.58 -15.96 39.62
CA GLN A 371 -2.50 -14.89 38.63
C GLN A 371 -3.47 -13.75 38.91
N GLU A 372 -4.55 -13.97 39.66
CA GLU A 372 -5.50 -12.90 40.01
C GLU A 372 -4.90 -11.92 41.02
N ILE A 373 -4.02 -12.40 41.91
CA ILE A 373 -3.31 -11.52 42.85
C ILE A 373 -2.45 -10.51 42.10
N ILE A 374 -1.61 -10.94 41.14
CA ILE A 374 -0.74 -10.01 40.42
C ILE A 374 -1.54 -9.06 39.52
N LYS A 375 -2.63 -9.53 38.90
CA LYS A 375 -3.57 -8.65 38.17
C LYS A 375 -4.10 -7.54 39.09
N ASP A 376 -4.59 -7.89 40.27
CA ASP A 376 -5.14 -6.90 41.20
C ASP A 376 -4.08 -5.95 41.76
N ILE A 377 -2.88 -6.45 42.08
CA ILE A 377 -1.76 -5.59 42.48
C ILE A 377 -1.43 -4.56 41.38
N LEU A 378 -1.35 -4.99 40.11
CA LEU A 378 -1.06 -4.09 38.99
C LEU A 378 -2.20 -3.11 38.73
N LYS A 379 -3.45 -3.54 38.89
CA LYS A 379 -4.62 -2.66 38.84
C LYS A 379 -4.54 -1.58 39.93
N PHE A 380 -4.23 -1.97 41.16
CA PHE A 380 -4.08 -1.04 42.28
C PHE A 380 -2.89 -0.09 42.09
N CYS A 381 -1.78 -0.54 41.48
CA CYS A 381 -0.67 0.34 41.11
C CYS A 381 -1.14 1.45 40.16
N ARG A 382 -1.93 1.09 39.12
CA ARG A 382 -2.48 2.06 38.16
C ARG A 382 -3.46 3.05 38.81
N GLU A 383 -4.23 2.61 39.79
CA GLU A 383 -5.15 3.46 40.55
C GLU A 383 -4.41 4.40 41.51
N THR A 384 -3.24 3.99 42.01
CA THR A 384 -2.51 4.71 43.07
C THR A 384 -1.46 5.67 42.53
N PHE A 385 -0.69 5.26 41.52
CA PHE A 385 0.45 6.04 41.01
C PHE A 385 0.05 6.89 39.81
N ARG A 386 0.73 8.04 39.65
CA ARG A 386 0.61 8.81 38.41
C ARG A 386 1.25 8.03 37.26
N GLU A 387 0.77 8.22 36.03
CA GLU A 387 1.24 7.44 34.88
C GLU A 387 2.77 7.44 34.71
N LYS A 388 3.41 8.63 34.78
CA LYS A 388 4.87 8.75 34.65
C LYS A 388 5.62 8.03 35.76
N GLU A 389 5.08 8.07 36.97
CA GLU A 389 5.65 7.43 38.16
C GLU A 389 5.56 5.91 38.03
N PHE A 390 4.39 5.39 37.66
CA PHE A 390 4.21 3.95 37.47
C PHE A 390 5.09 3.41 36.33
N ALA A 391 5.15 4.11 35.20
CA ALA A 391 6.06 3.76 34.10
C ALA A 391 7.52 3.70 34.58
N SER A 392 7.96 4.68 35.39
CA SER A 392 9.33 4.68 35.93
C SER A 392 9.61 3.46 36.81
N TYR A 393 8.64 3.01 37.60
CA TYR A 393 8.79 1.83 38.47
C TYR A 393 8.81 0.49 37.73
N LEU A 394 8.27 0.44 36.51
CA LEU A 394 8.33 -0.73 35.65
C LEU A 394 9.67 -0.81 34.89
N VAL A 395 10.23 0.34 34.51
CA VAL A 395 11.50 0.40 33.74
C VAL A 395 12.73 0.32 34.63
N ASP A 396 12.69 0.90 35.84
CA ASP A 396 13.85 1.04 36.72
C ASP A 396 14.34 -0.32 37.26
N PRO A 397 15.54 -0.78 36.88
CA PRO A 397 16.11 -2.05 37.36
C PRO A 397 16.26 -2.11 38.88
N SER A 398 16.42 -0.96 39.56
CA SER A 398 16.52 -0.92 41.03
C SER A 398 15.25 -1.38 41.71
N ARG A 399 14.10 -1.28 41.03
CA ARG A 399 12.79 -1.70 41.54
C ARG A 399 12.53 -3.19 41.34
N LEU A 400 13.36 -3.89 40.55
CA LEU A 400 13.19 -5.32 40.29
C LEU A 400 13.22 -6.15 41.58
N VAL A 401 14.03 -5.75 42.58
CA VAL A 401 14.09 -6.44 43.88
C VAL A 401 12.74 -6.46 44.60
N VAL A 402 11.95 -5.39 44.45
CA VAL A 402 10.62 -5.30 45.05
C VAL A 402 9.66 -6.23 44.32
N TRP A 403 9.68 -6.22 42.99
CA TRP A 403 8.86 -7.12 42.17
C TRP A 403 9.21 -8.60 42.36
N ALA A 404 10.49 -8.94 42.48
CA ALA A 404 10.98 -10.29 42.73
C ALA A 404 10.63 -10.81 44.15
N SER A 405 10.24 -9.92 45.07
CA SER A 405 9.79 -10.33 46.41
C SER A 405 8.32 -10.78 46.46
N LEU A 406 7.54 -10.51 45.40
CA LEU A 406 6.10 -10.81 45.40
C LEU A 406 5.81 -12.33 45.47
N PRO A 407 6.48 -13.20 44.69
CA PRO A 407 6.19 -14.64 44.76
C PRO A 407 6.37 -15.21 46.16
N SER A 408 7.46 -14.86 46.86
CA SER A 408 7.70 -15.35 48.23
C SER A 408 6.67 -14.81 49.23
N LYS A 409 6.18 -13.57 49.03
CA LYS A 409 5.16 -12.94 49.87
C LYS A 409 3.77 -13.58 49.70
N PHE A 410 3.38 -13.95 48.48
CA PHE A 410 2.01 -14.36 48.18
C PHE A 410 1.81 -15.88 47.99
N ASN A 411 2.79 -16.62 47.45
CA ASN A 411 2.58 -18.02 47.02
C ASN A 411 2.21 -19.00 48.14
N ASN A 412 2.68 -18.76 49.37
CA ASN A 412 2.47 -19.68 50.50
C ASN A 412 1.53 -19.12 51.58
N ASN A 413 1.42 -17.79 51.68
CA ASN A 413 0.91 -17.12 52.88
C ASN A 413 -0.38 -16.32 52.63
N PHE A 414 -0.85 -16.21 51.38
CA PHE A 414 -1.96 -15.33 51.04
C PHE A 414 -3.02 -16.06 50.20
N LYS A 415 -4.03 -16.63 50.87
CA LYS A 415 -5.20 -17.23 50.22
C LYS A 415 -6.17 -16.13 49.79
N TYR A 416 -6.17 -15.78 48.50
CA TYR A 416 -6.94 -14.67 47.95
C TYR A 416 -8.22 -15.13 47.26
N GLN A 417 -9.32 -14.43 47.53
CA GLN A 417 -10.55 -14.51 46.77
C GLN A 417 -11.21 -13.14 46.80
N ARG A 418 -11.27 -12.45 45.65
CA ARG A 418 -11.66 -11.03 45.54
C ARG A 418 -12.95 -10.71 46.30
N ASP A 419 -13.99 -11.51 46.10
CA ASP A 419 -15.34 -11.29 46.64
C ASP A 419 -15.60 -12.00 47.99
N ALA A 420 -14.55 -12.48 48.67
CA ALA A 420 -14.72 -13.13 49.96
C ALA A 420 -15.19 -12.15 51.04
N MET A 421 -16.12 -12.62 51.89
CA MET A 421 -16.43 -11.92 53.14
C MET A 421 -15.18 -11.91 54.04
N LYS A 422 -14.95 -10.80 54.73
CA LYS A 422 -13.77 -10.59 55.56
C LYS A 422 -13.61 -11.73 56.58
N SER A 423 -12.53 -12.50 56.45
CA SER A 423 -12.26 -13.65 57.31
C SER A 423 -10.77 -13.75 57.66
N LYS A 424 -10.43 -14.54 58.68
CA LYS A 424 -9.02 -14.80 59.02
C LYS A 424 -8.35 -15.82 58.08
N LEU A 425 -9.13 -16.57 57.30
CA LEU A 425 -8.67 -17.73 56.51
C LEU A 425 -8.52 -17.41 55.01
N VAL A 426 -9.40 -16.55 54.50
CA VAL A 426 -9.42 -16.09 53.10
C VAL A 426 -9.40 -14.57 53.09
N ARG A 427 -8.49 -14.00 52.30
CA ARG A 427 -8.25 -12.57 52.15
C ARG A 427 -9.03 -12.05 50.94
N ASN A 428 -9.65 -10.89 51.10
CA ASN A 428 -10.44 -10.25 50.06
C ASN A 428 -9.71 -9.05 49.43
N GLU A 429 -10.39 -8.32 48.54
CA GLU A 429 -9.80 -7.17 47.84
C GLU A 429 -9.23 -6.10 48.81
N GLU A 430 -9.93 -5.79 49.90
CA GLU A 430 -9.49 -4.79 50.88
C GLU A 430 -8.22 -5.21 51.62
N ASP A 431 -8.14 -6.50 51.98
CA ASP A 431 -6.94 -7.08 52.60
C ASP A 431 -5.75 -6.98 51.64
N LEU A 432 -5.95 -7.28 50.35
CA LEU A 432 -4.91 -7.18 49.33
C LEU A 432 -4.47 -5.73 49.14
N ARG A 433 -5.40 -4.77 49.05
CA ARG A 433 -5.09 -3.32 48.96
C ARG A 433 -4.23 -2.84 50.13
N THR A 434 -4.54 -3.30 51.34
CA THR A 434 -3.76 -2.95 52.55
C THR A 434 -2.32 -3.48 52.46
N VAL A 435 -2.14 -4.74 52.04
CA VAL A 435 -0.80 -5.32 51.85
C VAL A 435 -0.06 -4.65 50.70
N SER A 436 -0.77 -4.30 49.62
CA SER A 436 -0.24 -3.58 48.46
C SER A 436 0.26 -2.20 48.82
N ALA A 437 -0.33 -1.48 49.78
CA ALA A 437 0.18 -0.19 50.22
C ALA A 437 1.63 -0.26 50.70
N GLY A 438 2.02 -1.33 51.40
CA GLY A 438 3.41 -1.56 51.81
C GLY A 438 4.34 -1.88 50.63
N ILE A 439 3.84 -2.59 49.62
CA ILE A 439 4.56 -2.83 48.36
C ILE A 439 4.76 -1.52 47.60
N PHE A 440 3.75 -0.65 47.59
CA PHE A 440 3.80 0.63 46.90
C PHE A 440 4.82 1.57 47.54
N GLU A 441 4.91 1.57 48.87
CA GLU A 441 5.96 2.30 49.56
C GLU A 441 7.36 1.70 49.29
N SER A 442 7.46 0.37 49.22
CA SER A 442 8.69 -0.32 48.79
C SER A 442 9.10 0.09 47.36
N LEU A 443 8.15 0.23 46.44
CA LEU A 443 8.37 0.73 45.08
C LEU A 443 8.79 2.21 45.06
N ARG A 444 8.25 3.06 45.93
CA ARG A 444 8.74 4.45 46.04
C ARG A 444 10.18 4.52 46.52
N GLN A 445 10.56 3.65 47.44
CA GLN A 445 11.89 3.67 48.07
C GLN A 445 12.94 2.83 47.34
N GLY A 446 12.54 1.85 46.52
CA GLY A 446 13.45 0.95 45.81
C GLY A 446 14.05 -0.17 46.64
N LYS A 447 13.43 -0.50 47.76
CA LYS A 447 13.87 -1.56 48.66
C LYS A 447 12.66 -2.24 49.26
N VAL A 448 12.79 -3.52 49.58
CA VAL A 448 11.74 -4.30 50.25
C VAL A 448 11.67 -3.84 51.71
N LEU A 449 10.49 -3.37 52.15
CA LEU A 449 10.20 -2.97 53.53
C LEU A 449 9.64 -4.11 54.37
#